data_AF-A0A183DHI1-F1
#
_entry.id   AF-A0A183DHI1-F1
#
_cell.length_a   1.000
_cell.length_b   1.000
_cell.length_c   1.000
_cell.angle_alpha   90.00
_cell.angle_beta   90.00
_cell.angle_gamma   90.00
#
_symmetry.space_group_name_H-M   'P 1'
#
loop_
_entity.id
_entity.type
_entity.pdbx_description
1 polymer ?
#
loop_
_entity_poly.entity_id
_entity_poly.type
_entity_poly.pdbx_seq_one_letter_code
_entity_poly.pdbx_strand_id
1 'polypeptide(L)'
;VAAEECDTVVYFQILVNIGNEEEDVARVYEAMQHAQRIFDEIRQNPTKGYLTYKTETNSDGTTFEAYQEFHPFKFSQLNDKQCKEFDSFSDCVDEFFSKMESQKIETKALNAERDALKKLDNIIKDQKDRIAALELAQSEKEEIAELIELNSDLVEKALLVVRKIIASQVIFFELEIP
;
A
#
# COMPACT_ATOMS: atom_id res chain seq x y z
N VAL A 1 -3.86 -46.89 16.34
CA VAL A 1 -4.92 -47.58 15.56
C VAL A 1 -6.17 -47.60 16.41
N ALA A 2 -6.96 -46.54 16.27
CA ALA A 2 -8.37 -46.45 16.65
C ALA A 2 -8.88 -45.31 15.78
N ALA A 3 -9.08 -45.66 14.51
CA ALA A 3 -9.63 -44.78 13.50
C ALA A 3 -11.15 -44.94 13.51
N GLU A 4 -11.79 -43.82 13.23
CA GLU A 4 -13.11 -43.68 12.60
C GLU A 4 -14.36 -43.83 13.49
N GLU A 5 -15.34 -42.97 13.17
CA GLU A 5 -16.73 -42.93 13.64
C GLU A 5 -17.00 -42.29 15.01
N CYS A 6 -16.80 -40.98 15.09
CA CYS A 6 -17.79 -40.12 15.72
C CYS A 6 -17.93 -38.86 14.88
N ASP A 7 -18.69 -39.04 13.81
CA ASP A 7 -19.42 -38.08 12.98
C ASP A 7 -19.28 -36.60 13.38
N THR A 8 -18.62 -35.83 12.50
CA THR A 8 -19.17 -34.76 11.64
C THR A 8 -20.44 -33.97 12.05
N VAL A 9 -20.88 -34.02 13.31
CA VAL A 9 -22.17 -33.45 13.79
C VAL A 9 -21.98 -32.09 14.49
N VAL A 10 -20.77 -31.53 14.47
CA VAL A 10 -20.49 -30.20 15.04
C VAL A 10 -20.21 -29.17 13.93
N TYR A 11 -20.90 -29.29 12.79
CA TYR A 11 -20.87 -28.24 11.76
C TYR A 11 -21.92 -27.17 12.10
N PHE A 12 -21.43 -26.06 12.65
CA PHE A 12 -21.91 -24.69 12.43
C PHE A 12 -23.42 -24.46 12.54
N GLN A 13 -23.84 -23.77 13.61
CA GLN A 13 -25.22 -23.53 14.08
C GLN A 13 -26.25 -22.96 13.07
N ILE A 14 -25.96 -22.75 11.77
CA ILE A 14 -26.94 -22.46 10.69
C ILE A 14 -26.59 -23.15 9.34
N LEU A 15 -25.49 -23.89 9.22
CA LEU A 15 -25.18 -24.65 8.00
C LEU A 15 -25.90 -26.00 8.04
N VAL A 16 -27.15 -26.02 7.57
CA VAL A 16 -27.87 -27.29 7.36
C VAL A 16 -27.17 -28.04 6.23
N ASN A 17 -26.65 -29.23 6.52
CA ASN A 17 -26.12 -30.14 5.51
C ASN A 17 -27.31 -30.72 4.74
N ILE A 18 -27.54 -30.26 3.50
CA ILE A 18 -28.72 -30.63 2.70
C ILE A 18 -28.34 -31.80 1.79
N GLY A 19 -28.88 -32.97 2.09
CA GLY A 19 -28.80 -34.20 1.31
C GLY A 19 -30.08 -34.48 0.51
N ASN A 20 -30.88 -33.47 0.14
CA ASN A 20 -32.10 -33.63 -0.67
C ASN A 20 -33.17 -34.59 -0.09
N GLU A 21 -33.21 -34.81 1.22
CA GLU A 21 -34.23 -35.64 1.88
C GLU A 21 -35.36 -34.78 2.47
N GLU A 22 -36.59 -35.33 2.57
CA GLU A 22 -37.75 -34.62 3.11
C GLU A 22 -37.55 -34.21 4.59
N GLU A 23 -36.70 -34.96 5.30
CA GLU A 23 -36.24 -34.68 6.67
C GLU A 23 -35.31 -33.45 6.74
N ASP A 24 -34.56 -33.15 5.66
CA ASP A 24 -33.72 -31.93 5.58
C ASP A 24 -34.58 -30.68 5.52
N VAL A 25 -35.73 -30.75 4.84
CA VAL A 25 -36.66 -29.63 4.72
C VAL A 25 -37.23 -29.27 6.08
N ALA A 26 -37.56 -30.27 6.91
CA ALA A 26 -38.01 -30.04 8.28
C ALA A 26 -36.93 -29.37 9.14
N ARG A 27 -35.67 -29.83 9.03
CA ARG A 27 -34.53 -29.23 9.75
C ARG A 27 -34.26 -27.78 9.34
N VAL A 28 -34.34 -27.47 8.04
CA VAL A 28 -34.22 -26.09 7.55
C VAL A 28 -35.35 -25.21 8.11
N TYR A 29 -36.57 -25.72 8.13
CA TYR A 29 -37.73 -25.00 8.66
C TYR A 29 -37.58 -24.68 10.16
N GLU A 30 -37.12 -25.65 10.95
CA GLU A 30 -36.82 -25.43 12.38
C GLU A 30 -35.71 -24.40 12.59
N ALA A 31 -34.61 -24.48 11.83
CA ALA A 31 -33.52 -23.52 11.89
C ALA A 31 -33.99 -22.10 11.54
N MET A 32 -34.86 -21.98 10.53
CA MET A 32 -35.45 -20.70 10.11
C MET A 32 -36.37 -20.12 11.18
N GLN A 33 -37.19 -20.93 11.86
CA GLN A 33 -37.99 -20.48 13.00
C GLN A 33 -37.11 -20.02 14.18
N HIS A 34 -36.03 -20.75 14.47
CA HIS A 34 -35.07 -20.35 15.49
C HIS A 34 -34.41 -19.01 15.17
N ALA A 35 -33.97 -18.82 13.92
CA ALA A 35 -33.41 -17.55 13.47
C ALA A 35 -34.42 -16.40 13.58
N GLN A 36 -35.68 -16.64 13.22
CA GLN A 36 -36.74 -15.65 13.34
C GLN A 36 -36.97 -15.23 14.80
N ARG A 37 -36.95 -16.18 15.73
CA ARG A 37 -37.09 -15.89 17.17
C ARG A 37 -35.96 -15.00 17.68
N ILE A 38 -34.71 -15.33 17.34
CA ILE A 38 -33.54 -14.53 17.73
C ILE A 38 -33.65 -13.11 17.16
N PHE A 39 -34.10 -12.97 15.91
CA PHE A 39 -34.30 -11.67 15.28
C PHE A 39 -35.35 -10.82 16.02
N ASP A 40 -36.48 -11.43 16.39
CA ASP A 40 -37.53 -10.74 17.14
C ASP A 40 -37.07 -10.33 18.55
N GLU A 41 -36.27 -11.17 19.21
CA GLU A 41 -35.65 -10.86 20.51
C GLU A 41 -34.69 -9.66 20.42
N ILE A 42 -33.81 -9.64 19.41
CA ILE A 42 -32.88 -8.52 19.15
C ILE A 42 -33.64 -7.21 18.88
N ARG A 43 -34.79 -7.30 18.22
CA ARG A 43 -35.59 -6.12 17.85
C ARG A 43 -36.34 -5.52 19.04
N GLN A 44 -36.79 -6.35 19.98
CA GLN A 44 -37.67 -5.91 21.07
C GLN A 44 -36.92 -5.52 22.34
N ASN A 45 -35.71 -6.04 22.55
CA ASN A 45 -34.93 -5.81 23.77
C ASN A 45 -33.56 -5.21 23.47
N PRO A 46 -33.00 -4.38 24.37
CA PRO A 46 -31.60 -4.00 24.29
C PRO A 46 -30.74 -5.27 24.41
N THR A 47 -29.86 -5.46 23.42
CA THR A 47 -28.97 -6.62 23.35
C THR A 47 -27.52 -6.21 23.62
N LYS A 48 -26.77 -7.17 24.15
CA LYS A 48 -25.33 -7.05 24.31
C LYS A 48 -24.62 -7.06 22.97
N GLY A 49 -23.42 -6.49 22.93
CA GLY A 49 -22.56 -6.52 21.75
C GLY A 49 -21.44 -7.53 21.91
N TYR A 50 -21.11 -8.24 20.83
CA TYR A 50 -19.98 -9.16 20.79
C TYR A 50 -19.03 -8.76 19.67
N LEU A 51 -17.79 -8.43 20.02
CA LEU A 51 -16.75 -8.03 19.09
C LEU A 51 -15.67 -9.11 19.01
N THR A 52 -15.42 -9.62 17.81
CA THR A 52 -14.35 -10.59 17.57
C THR A 52 -13.09 -9.86 17.13
N TYR A 53 -11.94 -10.26 17.69
CA TYR A 53 -10.65 -9.68 17.36
C TYR A 53 -9.57 -10.76 17.21
N LYS A 54 -8.44 -10.37 16.64
CA LYS A 54 -7.20 -11.15 16.66
C LYS A 54 -6.08 -10.30 17.22
N THR A 55 -5.23 -10.89 18.04
CA THR A 55 -3.99 -10.23 18.45
C THR A 55 -2.97 -10.34 17.32
N GLU A 56 -2.55 -9.20 16.79
CA GLU A 56 -1.47 -9.09 15.82
C GLU A 56 -0.28 -8.40 16.46
N THR A 57 0.93 -8.64 15.94
CA THR A 57 2.15 -8.02 16.44
C THR A 57 2.77 -7.20 15.32
N ASN A 58 3.01 -5.92 15.57
CA ASN A 58 3.71 -5.06 14.63
C ASN A 58 5.20 -5.42 14.55
N SER A 59 5.88 -4.90 13.52
CA SER A 59 7.33 -5.02 13.34
C SER A 59 8.14 -4.60 14.57
N ASP A 60 7.57 -3.73 15.39
CA ASP A 60 8.23 -3.12 16.54
C ASP A 60 8.01 -3.94 17.83
N GLY A 61 7.39 -5.12 17.73
CA GLY A 61 7.09 -6.00 18.86
C GLY A 61 5.88 -5.57 19.69
N THR A 62 5.19 -4.48 19.31
CA THR A 62 3.95 -4.04 19.93
C THR A 62 2.79 -4.91 19.47
N THR A 63 2.12 -5.55 20.43
CA THR A 63 0.90 -6.33 20.17
C THR A 63 -0.30 -5.40 20.13
N PHE A 64 -1.15 -5.53 19.12
CA PHE A 64 -2.41 -4.79 19.01
C PHE A 64 -3.57 -5.74 18.67
N GLU A 65 -4.78 -5.30 19.00
CA GLU A 65 -6.00 -6.03 18.69
C GLU A 65 -6.56 -5.55 17.35
N ALA A 66 -6.55 -6.44 16.36
CA ALA A 66 -7.18 -6.27 15.06
C ALA A 66 -8.64 -6.72 15.16
N TYR A 67 -9.56 -5.76 15.25
CA TYR A 67 -10.99 -6.04 15.30
C TYR A 67 -11.48 -6.55 13.94
N GLN A 68 -12.30 -7.61 13.92
CA GLN A 68 -12.73 -8.29 12.70
C GLN A 68 -14.22 -8.13 12.41
N GLU A 69 -15.05 -8.50 13.37
CA GLU A 69 -16.50 -8.60 13.20
C GLU A 69 -17.20 -8.23 14.50
N PHE A 70 -18.39 -7.64 14.40
CA PHE A 70 -19.26 -7.34 15.53
C PHE A 70 -20.65 -7.94 15.31
N HIS A 71 -21.26 -8.46 16.38
CA HIS A 71 -22.53 -9.17 16.33
C HIS A 71 -23.41 -8.82 17.55
N PRO A 72 -24.74 -8.68 17.39
CA PRO A 72 -25.68 -8.46 18.49
C PRO A 72 -25.99 -9.75 19.28
N PHE A 73 -25.45 -10.88 18.84
CA PHE A 73 -25.66 -12.20 19.43
C PHE A 73 -24.36 -13.01 19.41
N LYS A 74 -24.12 -13.79 20.47
CA LYS A 74 -22.94 -14.65 20.58
C LYS A 74 -23.17 -15.95 19.84
N PHE A 75 -22.73 -16.02 18.59
CA PHE A 75 -22.80 -17.26 17.82
C PHE A 75 -21.80 -18.30 18.34
N SER A 76 -22.21 -19.57 18.44
CA SER A 76 -21.32 -20.65 18.89
C SER A 76 -20.06 -20.82 18.03
N GLN A 77 -20.14 -20.45 16.74
CA GLN A 77 -18.99 -20.43 15.82
C GLN A 77 -17.88 -19.44 16.21
N LEU A 78 -18.18 -18.49 17.10
CA LEU A 78 -17.24 -17.51 17.60
C LEU A 78 -16.59 -17.93 18.93
N ASN A 79 -17.02 -19.03 19.54
CA ASN A 79 -16.46 -19.49 20.82
C ASN A 79 -14.96 -19.83 20.74
N ASP A 80 -14.49 -20.28 19.57
CA ASP A 80 -13.07 -20.59 19.33
C ASP A 80 -12.22 -19.36 19.02
N LYS A 81 -12.84 -18.17 18.86
CA LYS A 81 -12.18 -16.91 18.55
C LYS A 81 -12.09 -16.01 19.79
N GLN A 82 -11.18 -15.04 19.77
CA GLN A 82 -11.11 -14.03 20.83
C GLN A 82 -12.29 -13.05 20.67
N CYS A 83 -13.13 -12.96 21.70
CA CYS A 83 -14.31 -12.10 21.69
C CYS A 83 -14.34 -11.19 22.92
N LYS A 84 -14.72 -9.93 22.72
CA LYS A 84 -15.09 -8.99 23.78
C LYS A 84 -16.61 -8.86 23.85
N GLU A 85 -17.13 -8.77 25.07
CA GLU A 85 -18.56 -8.56 25.34
C GLU A 85 -18.76 -7.13 25.82
N PHE A 86 -19.79 -6.48 25.30
CA PHE A 86 -20.21 -5.12 25.63
C PHE A 86 -21.64 -5.13 26.14
N ASP A 87 -21.96 -4.21 27.03
CA ASP A 87 -23.29 -4.11 27.64
C ASP A 87 -24.39 -3.77 26.62
N SER A 88 -24.03 -3.01 25.57
CA SER A 88 -24.91 -2.67 24.45
C SER A 88 -24.24 -2.99 23.11
N PHE A 89 -25.04 -3.44 22.14
CA PHE A 89 -24.59 -3.57 20.76
C PHE A 89 -24.12 -2.23 20.17
N SER A 90 -24.72 -1.11 20.55
CA SER A 90 -24.29 0.23 20.10
C SER A 90 -22.85 0.51 20.51
N ASP A 91 -22.50 0.24 21.77
CA ASP A 91 -21.15 0.49 22.31
C ASP A 91 -20.10 -0.37 21.58
N CYS A 92 -20.46 -1.61 21.26
CA CYS A 92 -19.63 -2.51 20.45
C CYS A 92 -19.36 -1.96 19.05
N VAL A 93 -20.37 -1.36 18.41
CA VAL A 93 -20.26 -0.76 17.08
C VAL A 93 -19.40 0.50 17.12
N ASP A 94 -19.62 1.36 18.13
CA ASP A 94 -18.86 2.60 18.31
C ASP A 94 -17.37 2.33 18.55
N GLU A 95 -17.05 1.33 19.38
CA GLU A 95 -15.68 0.88 19.62
C GLU A 95 -15.04 0.30 18.35
N PHE A 96 -15.79 -0.50 17.58
CA PHE A 96 -15.31 -1.08 16.32
C PHE A 96 -14.88 -0.01 15.32
N PHE A 97 -15.77 0.96 15.05
CA PHE A 97 -15.48 2.01 14.07
C PHE A 97 -14.47 3.03 14.59
N SER A 98 -14.41 3.27 15.90
CA SER A 98 -13.37 4.12 16.50
C SER A 98 -11.98 3.53 16.26
N LYS A 99 -11.81 2.21 16.45
CA LYS A 99 -10.54 1.53 16.19
C LYS A 99 -10.19 1.50 14.71
N MET A 100 -11.15 1.19 13.84
CA MET A 100 -10.96 1.15 12.39
C MET A 100 -10.53 2.52 11.83
N GLU A 101 -11.21 3.59 12.24
CA GLU A 101 -10.86 4.93 11.78
C GLU A 101 -9.49 5.36 12.31
N SER A 102 -9.15 5.02 13.56
CA SER A 102 -7.81 5.27 14.11
C SER A 102 -6.71 4.60 13.29
N GLN A 103 -6.87 3.31 12.94
CA GLN A 103 -5.92 2.57 12.10
C GLN A 103 -5.78 3.18 10.70
N LYS A 104 -6.90 3.64 10.13
CA LYS A 104 -6.92 4.29 8.81
C LYS A 104 -6.17 5.63 8.83
N ILE A 105 -6.35 6.43 9.88
CA ILE A 105 -5.63 7.70 10.06
C ILE A 105 -4.13 7.43 10.18
N GLU A 106 -3.72 6.46 11.00
CA GLU A 106 -2.32 6.07 11.18
C GLU A 106 -1.68 5.62 9.86
N THR A 107 -2.37 4.75 9.12
CA THR A 107 -1.91 4.28 7.80
C THR A 107 -1.74 5.44 6.82
N LYS A 108 -2.66 6.41 6.84
CA LYS A 108 -2.59 7.60 5.99
C LYS A 108 -1.40 8.49 6.37
N ALA A 109 -1.12 8.66 7.67
CA ALA A 109 0.03 9.41 8.14
C ALA A 109 1.35 8.76 7.71
N LEU A 110 1.49 7.44 7.91
CA LEU A 110 2.67 6.67 7.49
C LEU A 110 2.92 6.74 5.98
N ASN A 111 1.86 6.67 5.17
CA ASN A 111 1.98 6.81 3.72
C ASN A 111 2.38 8.23 3.31
N ALA A 112 1.83 9.26 3.97
CA ALA A 112 2.20 10.65 3.70
C ALA A 112 3.67 10.92 4.01
N GLU A 113 4.19 10.39 5.13
CA GLU A 113 5.60 10.46 5.49
C GLU A 113 6.49 9.77 4.45
N ARG A 114 6.13 8.53 4.08
CA ARG A 114 6.85 7.77 3.04
C ARG A 114 6.90 8.51 1.71
N ASP A 115 5.80 9.13 1.30
CA ASP A 115 5.73 9.89 0.05
C ASP A 115 6.56 11.18 0.10
N ALA A 116 6.61 11.86 1.26
CA ALA A 116 7.47 13.01 1.46
C ALA A 116 8.96 12.63 1.37
N LEU A 117 9.36 11.53 2.01
CA LEU A 117 10.74 11.02 1.96
C LEU A 117 11.14 10.63 0.54
N LYS A 118 10.27 9.91 -0.19
CA LYS A 118 10.52 9.57 -1.60
C LYS A 118 10.71 10.80 -2.48
N LYS A 119 9.90 11.85 -2.27
CA LYS A 119 10.06 13.11 -3.02
C LYS A 119 11.40 13.77 -2.72
N LEU A 120 11.82 13.78 -1.46
CA LEU A 120 13.12 14.32 -1.05
C LEU A 120 14.27 13.54 -1.71
N ASP A 121 14.24 12.20 -1.66
CA ASP A 121 15.27 11.36 -2.28
C ASP A 121 15.37 11.59 -3.78
N ASN A 122 14.24 11.74 -4.46
CA ASN A 122 14.20 12.04 -5.89
C ASN A 122 14.84 13.41 -6.20
N ILE A 123 14.56 14.43 -5.39
CA ILE A 123 15.17 15.76 -5.57
C ILE A 123 16.67 15.71 -5.34
N ILE A 124 17.13 15.02 -4.28
CA ILE A 124 18.55 14.87 -3.98
C ILE A 124 19.26 14.17 -5.14
N LYS A 125 18.65 13.09 -5.67
CA LYS A 125 19.20 12.35 -6.81
C LYS A 125 19.30 13.24 -8.05
N ASP A 126 18.22 13.94 -8.41
CA ASP A 126 18.19 14.85 -9.56
C ASP A 126 19.28 15.95 -9.46
N GLN A 127 19.42 16.55 -8.29
CA GLN A 127 20.45 17.56 -8.05
C GLN A 127 21.87 16.98 -8.19
N LYS A 128 22.13 15.79 -7.64
CA LYS A 128 23.42 15.12 -7.79
C LYS A 128 23.74 14.81 -9.25
N ASP A 129 22.78 14.25 -9.98
CA ASP A 129 22.94 13.91 -11.39
C ASP A 129 23.21 15.17 -12.22
N ARG A 130 22.50 16.26 -11.93
CA ARG A 130 22.70 17.56 -12.59
C ARG A 130 24.06 18.18 -12.28
N ILE A 131 24.53 18.11 -11.03
CA ILE A 131 25.87 18.58 -10.65
C ILE A 131 26.93 17.78 -11.39
N ALA A 132 26.85 16.45 -11.39
CA ALA A 132 27.81 15.59 -12.09
C ALA A 132 27.87 15.89 -13.59
N ALA A 133 26.73 16.14 -14.23
CA ALA A 133 26.68 16.54 -15.64
C ALA A 133 27.34 17.90 -15.90
N LEU A 134 27.15 18.87 -14.98
CA LEU A 134 27.78 20.18 -15.09
C LEU A 134 29.29 20.12 -14.87
N GLU A 135 29.75 19.32 -13.92
CA GLU A 135 31.18 19.09 -13.67
C GLU A 135 31.87 18.45 -14.87
N LEU A 136 31.22 17.46 -15.50
CA LEU A 136 31.74 16.86 -16.73
C LEU A 136 31.82 17.89 -17.86
N ALA A 137 30.75 18.65 -18.09
CA ALA A 137 30.74 19.68 -19.13
C ALA A 137 31.79 20.77 -18.87
N GLN A 138 32.01 21.15 -17.60
CA GLN A 138 33.07 22.08 -17.23
C GLN A 138 34.45 21.52 -17.53
N SER A 139 34.73 20.27 -17.14
CA SER A 139 36.01 19.60 -17.39
C SER A 139 36.31 19.52 -18.89
N GLU A 140 35.33 19.21 -19.73
CA GLU A 140 35.50 19.21 -21.19
C GLU A 140 35.84 20.61 -21.73
N LYS A 141 35.25 21.67 -21.17
CA LYS A 141 35.55 23.06 -21.58
C LYS A 141 36.92 23.50 -21.12
N GLU A 142 37.35 23.09 -19.93
CA GLU A 142 38.70 23.35 -19.43
C GLU A 142 39.74 22.69 -20.34
N GLU A 143 39.56 21.41 -20.70
CA GLU A 143 40.46 20.72 -21.63
C GLU A 143 40.53 21.41 -23.00
N ILE A 144 39.37 21.80 -23.57
CA ILE A 144 39.34 22.55 -24.84
C ILE A 144 40.07 23.90 -24.71
N ALA A 145 39.87 24.63 -23.61
CA ALA A 145 40.51 25.91 -23.39
C ALA A 145 42.04 25.75 -23.27
N GLU A 146 42.51 24.76 -22.52
CA GLU A 146 43.93 24.44 -22.39
C GLU A 146 44.55 24.10 -23.76
N LEU A 147 43.88 23.30 -24.59
CA LEU A 147 44.36 22.97 -25.93
C LEU A 147 44.43 24.21 -26.85
N ILE A 148 43.47 25.12 -26.73
CA ILE A 148 43.48 26.39 -27.49
C ILE A 148 44.65 27.27 -27.02
N GLU A 149 44.89 27.39 -25.72
CA GLU A 149 45.99 28.19 -25.17
C GLU A 149 47.36 27.65 -25.62
N LEU A 150 47.56 26.33 -25.55
CA LEU A 150 48.78 25.66 -25.98
C LEU A 150 49.06 25.85 -27.48
N ASN A 151 48.02 25.93 -28.30
CA ASN A 151 48.12 26.04 -29.76
C ASN A 151 47.75 27.45 -30.27
N SER A 152 47.81 28.46 -29.41
CA SER A 152 47.34 29.83 -29.69
C SER A 152 47.87 30.44 -31.00
N ASP A 153 49.16 30.25 -31.32
CA ASP A 153 49.76 30.73 -32.58
C ASP A 153 49.16 30.08 -33.83
N LEU A 154 48.82 28.79 -33.77
CA LEU A 154 48.20 28.08 -34.88
C LEU A 154 46.73 28.46 -35.04
N VAL A 155 46.02 28.61 -33.91
CA VAL A 155 44.63 29.07 -33.87
C VAL A 155 44.50 30.47 -34.48
N GLU A 156 45.38 31.42 -34.12
CA GLU A 156 45.35 32.78 -34.68
C GLU A 156 45.63 32.79 -36.18
N LYS A 157 46.58 31.96 -36.65
CA LYS A 157 46.84 31.80 -38.10
C LYS A 157 45.63 31.24 -38.84
N ALA A 158 44.99 30.20 -38.32
CA ALA A 158 43.79 29.62 -38.90
C ALA A 158 42.64 30.66 -38.93
N LEU A 159 42.46 31.40 -37.84
CA LEU A 159 41.47 32.47 -37.72
C LEU A 159 41.68 33.56 -38.78
N LEU A 160 42.93 33.97 -39.01
CA LEU A 160 43.30 34.96 -40.01
C LEU A 160 42.99 34.48 -41.44
N VAL A 161 43.28 33.22 -41.75
CA VAL A 161 42.93 32.60 -43.03
C VAL A 161 41.42 32.59 -43.25
N VAL A 162 40.64 32.12 -42.26
CA VAL A 162 39.18 32.09 -42.33
C VAL A 162 38.59 33.49 -42.51
N ARG A 163 39.08 34.49 -41.76
CA ARG A 163 38.66 35.89 -41.90
C ARG A 163 38.93 36.44 -43.30
N LYS A 164 40.09 36.13 -43.89
CA LYS A 164 40.42 36.53 -45.26
C LYS A 164 39.45 35.92 -46.29
N ILE A 165 39.14 34.64 -46.14
CA ILE A 165 38.19 33.92 -47.02
C ILE A 165 36.80 34.56 -46.96
N ILE A 166 36.28 34.79 -45.76
CA ILE A 166 34.95 35.41 -45.56
C ILE A 166 34.92 36.82 -46.20
N ALA A 167 35.97 37.61 -45.97
CA ALA A 167 36.08 38.95 -46.57
C ALA A 167 36.15 38.91 -48.11
N SER A 168 36.71 37.84 -48.69
CA SER A 168 36.81 37.64 -50.13
C SER A 168 35.54 37.09 -50.81
N GLN A 169 34.44 36.86 -50.06
CA GLN A 169 33.16 36.32 -50.56
C GLN A 169 33.27 34.95 -51.28
N VAL A 170 34.33 34.19 -50.99
CA VAL A 170 34.52 32.84 -51.54
C VAL A 170 33.55 31.87 -50.85
N ILE A 171 32.94 30.97 -51.64
CA ILE A 171 31.97 29.98 -51.14
C ILE A 171 32.73 28.89 -50.36
N PHE A 172 32.28 28.59 -49.15
CA PHE A 172 32.97 27.76 -48.15
C PHE A 172 33.36 26.34 -48.60
N PHE A 173 32.84 25.86 -49.73
CA PHE A 173 33.00 24.49 -50.23
C PHE A 173 34.29 24.25 -51.04
N GLU A 174 35.03 25.31 -51.40
CA GLU A 174 36.23 25.24 -52.27
C GLU A 174 37.56 25.07 -51.52
N LEU A 175 37.55 24.85 -50.20
CA LEU A 175 38.77 24.86 -49.38
C LEU A 175 39.21 23.46 -48.97
N GLU A 176 40.23 22.94 -49.65
CA GLU A 176 41.11 21.92 -49.07
C GLU A 176 42.12 22.62 -48.15
N ILE A 177 42.00 22.35 -46.85
CA ILE A 177 43.02 22.72 -45.86
C ILE A 177 44.10 21.62 -45.93
N PRO A 178 45.37 21.94 -46.28
CA PRO A 178 46.46 20.97 -46.29
C PRO A 178 46.85 20.51 -44.88
#